data_AF-A0A853FSV1-F1
#
_entry.id   AF-A0A853FSV1-F1
#
_cell.length_a   1.000
_cell.length_b   1.000
_cell.length_c   1.000
_cell.angle_alpha   90.00
_cell.angle_beta   90.00
_cell.angle_gamma   90.00
#
_symmetry.space_group_name_H-M   'P 1'
#
loop_
_entity.id
_entity.type
_entity.pdbx_description
1 polymer ?
#
loop_
_entity_poly.entity_id
_entity_poly.type
_entity_poly.pdbx_seq_one_letter_code
_entity_poly.pdbx_strand_id
1 'polypeptide(L)' 'MESNERYYRRRAAQELAAAKRALTEAAALRRRQLAESYLKRLAELTGADEMGVLEREYA' A
#
# COMPACT_ATOMS: atom_id res chain seq x y z
N MET A 1 0.99 18.45 11.30
CA MET A 1 1.20 17.02 11.63
C MET A 1 0.34 16.20 10.69
N GLU A 2 0.90 15.22 9.99
CA GLU A 2 0.11 14.30 9.14
C GLU A 2 -0.72 13.36 10.03
N SER A 3 -1.96 13.02 9.64
CA SER A 3 -2.74 12.02 10.36
C SER A 3 -2.24 10.61 10.04
N ASN A 4 -2.41 9.66 10.96
CA ASN A 4 -2.01 8.26 10.75
C ASN A 4 -2.66 7.67 9.49
N GLU A 5 -3.92 8.01 9.22
CA GLU A 5 -4.64 7.63 8.00
C GLU A 5 -3.90 8.08 6.73
N ARG A 6 -3.62 9.37 6.60
CA ARG A 6 -2.90 9.93 5.44
C ARG A 6 -1.52 9.31 5.27
N TYR A 7 -0.84 9.09 6.38
CA TYR A 7 0.46 8.42 6.40
C TYR A 7 0.37 7.00 5.82
N TYR A 8 -0.53 6.15 6.33
CA TYR A 8 -0.64 4.76 5.88
C TYR A 8 -1.09 4.66 4.43
N ARG A 9 -2.05 5.49 4.00
CA ARG A 9 -2.49 5.55 2.60
C ARG A 9 -1.36 5.94 1.66
N ARG A 10 -0.60 6.99 2.01
CA ARG A 10 0.55 7.45 1.21
C ARG A 10 1.64 6.39 1.13
N ARG A 11 1.95 5.70 2.23
CA ARG A 11 2.96 4.64 2.27
C ARG A 11 2.52 3.42 1.45
N ALA A 12 1.27 2.99 1.55
CA ALA A 12 0.74 1.91 0.71
C ALA A 12 0.88 2.21 -0.79
N ALA A 13 0.47 3.40 -1.22
CA ALA A 13 0.59 3.82 -2.63
C ALA A 13 2.05 3.86 -3.11
N GLN A 14 2.97 4.35 -2.28
CA GLN A 14 4.41 4.38 -2.60
C GLN A 14 4.99 2.97 -2.80
N GLU A 15 4.64 2.03 -1.93
CA GLU A 15 5.15 0.65 -2.02
C GLU A 15 4.56 -0.09 -3.23
N LEU A 16 3.27 0.12 -3.56
CA LEU A 16 2.67 -0.43 -4.78
C LEU A 16 3.32 0.15 -6.05
N ALA A 17 3.54 1.46 -6.10
CA ALA A 17 4.26 2.09 -7.20
C ALA A 17 5.71 1.58 -7.33
N ALA A 18 6.39 1.32 -6.20
CA ALA A 18 7.71 0.72 -6.19
C ALA A 18 7.70 -0.75 -6.64
N ALA A 19 6.66 -1.51 -6.29
CA ALA A 19 6.47 -2.89 -6.76
C ALA A 19 6.36 -2.95 -8.29
N LYS A 20 5.60 -2.02 -8.89
CA LYS A 20 5.44 -1.92 -10.35
C LYS A 20 6.74 -1.60 -11.10
N ARG A 21 7.67 -0.90 -10.42
CA ARG A 21 8.98 -0.53 -10.97
C ARG A 21 10.11 -1.48 -10.55
N ALA A 22 9.80 -2.53 -9.80
CA ALA A 22 10.82 -3.44 -9.29
C ALA A 22 11.40 -4.28 -10.43
N LEU A 23 12.74 -4.39 -10.47
CA LEU A 23 13.45 -5.14 -11.52
C LEU A 23 13.33 -6.66 -11.36
N THR A 24 12.97 -7.15 -10.17
CA THR A 24 12.83 -8.59 -9.89
C THR A 24 11.48 -8.86 -9.23
N GLU A 25 10.93 -10.04 -9.53
CA GLU A 25 9.66 -10.49 -8.93
C GLU A 25 9.75 -10.57 -7.41
N ALA A 26 10.86 -11.05 -6.86
CA ALA A 26 11.08 -11.11 -5.42
C ALA A 26 11.04 -9.71 -4.78
N ALA A 27 11.57 -8.68 -5.46
CA ALA A 27 11.48 -7.31 -4.99
C ALA A 27 10.04 -6.76 -5.11
N ALA A 28 9.34 -7.05 -6.21
CA ALA A 28 7.94 -6.66 -6.37
C ALA A 28 7.05 -7.28 -5.27
N LEU A 29 7.25 -8.56 -4.98
CA LEU A 29 6.50 -9.28 -3.94
C LEU A 29 6.70 -8.68 -2.55
N ARG A 30 7.96 -8.42 -2.15
CA ARG A 30 8.26 -7.78 -0.85
C ARG A 30 7.59 -6.41 -0.71
N ARG A 31 7.57 -5.63 -1.80
CA ARG A 31 6.93 -4.31 -1.83
C ARG A 31 5.40 -4.43 -1.70
N ARG A 32 4.79 -5.40 -2.38
CA ARG A 32 3.35 -5.69 -2.22
C ARG A 32 2.99 -6.10 -0.78
N GLN A 33 3.75 -7.01 -0.17
CA GLN A 33 3.55 -7.42 1.23
C GLN A 33 3.65 -6.25 2.21
N LEU A 34 4.57 -5.31 1.95
CA LEU A 34 4.70 -4.10 2.76
C LEU A 34 3.52 -3.15 2.55
N ALA A 35 3.03 -3.00 1.31
CA ALA A 35 1.83 -2.24 1.01
C ALA A 35 0.59 -2.82 1.73
N GLU A 36 0.39 -4.13 1.66
CA GLU A 36 -0.68 -4.85 2.38
C GLU A 36 -0.64 -4.57 3.89
N SER A 37 0.55 -4.55 4.49
CA SER A 37 0.71 -4.23 5.91
C SER A 37 0.24 -2.83 6.26
N TYR A 38 0.50 -1.84 5.39
CA TYR A 38 0.02 -0.47 5.57
C TYR A 38 -1.49 -0.36 5.32
N LEU A 39 -2.02 -1.04 4.31
CA LEU A 39 -3.44 -1.08 3.99
C LEU A 39 -4.25 -1.71 5.13
N LYS A 40 -3.75 -2.77 5.75
CA LYS A 40 -4.36 -3.37 6.94
C LYS A 40 -4.47 -2.37 8.09
N ARG A 41 -3.41 -1.61 8.37
CA ARG A 41 -3.44 -0.55 9.40
C ARG A 41 -4.37 0.59 9.05
N LEU A 42 -4.46 0.94 7.77
CA LEU A 42 -5.40 1.94 7.30
C LEU A 42 -6.85 1.49 7.51
N ALA A 43 -7.18 0.25 7.13
CA ALA A 43 -8.50 -0.34 7.33
C ALA A 43 -8.87 -0.44 8.82
N GLU A 44 -7.92 -0.80 9.69
CA GLU A 44 -8.12 -0.78 11.15
C GLU A 44 -8.48 0.62 11.69
N LEU A 45 -8.00 1.69 11.06
CA LEU A 45 -8.25 3.08 11.47
C LEU A 45 -9.53 3.69 10.89
N THR A 46 -9.84 3.36 9.63
CA THR A 46 -10.95 4.00 8.89
C THR A 46 -12.20 3.12 8.81
N GLY A 47 -12.07 1.81 9.05
CA GLY A 47 -13.11 0.82 8.80
C GLY A 47 -13.39 0.59 7.31
N ALA A 48 -12.62 1.19 6.40
CA ALA A 48 -12.79 1.09 4.97
C ALA A 48 -11.75 0.15 4.35
N ASP A 49 -12.19 -0.72 3.44
CA ASP A 49 -11.29 -1.53 2.63
C ASP A 49 -10.77 -0.70 1.44
N GLU A 50 -9.67 0.02 1.67
CA GLU A 50 -8.96 0.74 0.61
C GLU A 50 -8.05 -0.16 -0.25
N MET A 51 -7.90 -1.44 0.12
CA MET A 51 -7.00 -2.37 -0.56
C MET A 51 -7.42 -2.56 -2.02
N GLY A 52 -8.70 -2.82 -2.27
CA GLY A 52 -9.21 -3.01 -3.63
C GLY A 52 -9.23 -1.73 -4.48
N VAL A 53 -9.12 -0.53 -3.90
CA VAL A 53 -9.02 0.72 -4.65
C VAL A 53 -7.59 0.92 -5.13
N LEU A 54 -6.63 0.82 -4.22
CA LEU A 54 -5.22 1.04 -4.51
C LEU A 54 -4.62 -0.11 -5.34
N GLU A 55 -5.05 -1.36 -5.14
CA GLU A 55 -4.64 -2.44 -6.04
C GLU A 55 -5.06 -2.20 -7.49
N ARG A 56 -6.28 -1.70 -7.74
CA ARG A 56 -6.74 -1.41 -9.12
C ARG A 56 -5.97 -0.24 -9.76
N GLU A 57 -5.58 0.74 -8.95
CA GLU A 57 -4.83 1.91 -9.42
C GLU A 57 -3.36 1.55 -9.75
N TYR A 58 -2.81 0.53 -9.10
CA TYR A 58 -1.39 0.16 -9.20
C TYR A 58 -1.11 -1.25 -9.75
N ALA A 59 -2.15 -2.04 -10.07
CA ALA A 59 -2.03 -3.28 -10.86
C ALA A 59 -1.41 -2.99 -12.24
#